data_AF-A0A965VUP1-F1
#
_entry.id   AF-A0A965VUP1-F1
#
_cell.length_a   1.000
_cell.length_b   1.000
_cell.length_c   1.000
_cell.angle_alpha   90.00
_cell.angle_beta   90.00
_cell.angle_gamma   90.00
#
_symmetry.space_group_name_H-M   'P 1'
#
loop_
_entity.id
_entity.type
_entity.pdbx_description
1 polymer ?
#
loop_
_entity_poly.entity_id
_entity_poly.type
_entity_poly.pdbx_seq_one_letter_code
_entity_poly.pdbx_strand_id
1 'polypeptide(L)'
;MQQELLEADSTTVIAVVYDGIHPVAWAASHTWRGMQTLEGFTRHSFRRRGLQRFAATGLIAAGVLDLTKTLAVFSPHCCSLTRSLGFSSVVLFLHRNGDWTEVHT
;
A
#
# COMPACT_ATOMS: atom_id res chain seq x y z
N MET A 1 -1.50 -11.89 -3.04
CA MET A 1 -1.30 -10.98 -1.91
C MET A 1 -0.61 -11.75 -0.78
N GLN A 2 0.57 -12.31 -1.08
CA GLN A 2 1.35 -13.14 -0.15
C GLN A 2 2.80 -13.29 -0.64
N GLN A 3 3.02 -13.36 -1.95
CA GLN A 3 4.38 -13.50 -2.52
C GLN A 3 5.20 -12.22 -2.43
N GLU A 4 4.57 -11.04 -2.54
CA GLU A 4 5.27 -9.76 -2.40
C GLU A 4 5.89 -9.57 -1.01
N LEU A 5 5.22 -10.05 0.05
CA LEU A 5 5.72 -10.02 1.42
C LEU A 5 6.91 -10.96 1.64
N LEU A 6 7.01 -12.05 0.87
CA LEU A 6 8.16 -12.96 0.92
C LEU A 6 9.39 -12.36 0.25
N GLU A 7 9.20 -11.42 -0.66
CA GLU A 7 10.25 -10.71 -1.40
C GLU A 7 10.57 -9.33 -0.82
N ALA A 8 10.10 -9.03 0.40
CA ALA A 8 10.34 -7.74 1.03
C ALA A 8 11.82 -7.58 1.45
N ASP A 9 12.40 -6.43 1.09
CA ASP A 9 13.78 -6.05 1.43
C ASP A 9 13.89 -5.36 2.80
N SER A 10 12.77 -5.10 3.47
CA SER A 10 12.75 -4.38 4.75
C SER A 10 11.67 -4.89 5.71
N THR A 11 11.79 -4.50 6.98
CA THR A 11 10.69 -4.62 7.95
C THR A 11 9.43 -3.95 7.40
N THR A 12 8.30 -4.63 7.55
CA THR A 12 6.98 -4.09 7.18
C THR A 12 6.43 -3.25 8.32
N VAL A 13 6.11 -1.99 8.04
CA VAL A 13 5.44 -1.09 8.97
C VAL A 13 3.95 -1.05 8.64
N ILE A 14 3.11 -1.17 9.67
CA ILE A 14 1.66 -1.27 9.51
C ILE A 14 0.97 -0.18 10.35
N ALA A 15 0.13 0.61 9.71
CA ALA A 15 -0.82 1.49 10.37
C ALA A 15 -2.18 0.79 10.43
N VAL A 16 -2.71 0.58 11.64
CA VAL A 16 -3.96 -0.16 11.87
C VAL A 16 -5.04 0.78 12.40
N VAL A 17 -6.25 0.66 11.85
CA VAL A 17 -7.44 1.39 12.29
C VAL A 17 -8.34 0.44 13.05
N TYR A 18 -8.72 0.82 14.27
CA TYR A 18 -9.57 0.03 15.14
C TYR A 18 -10.95 0.66 15.28
N ASP A 19 -11.96 -0.20 15.40
CA ASP A 19 -13.27 0.12 15.95
C ASP A 19 -13.38 -0.56 17.32
N GLY A 20 -13.18 0.21 18.39
CA GLY A 20 -12.92 -0.33 19.72
C GLY A 20 -11.61 -1.14 19.74
N ILE A 21 -11.72 -2.44 20.03
CA ILE A 21 -10.58 -3.38 20.03
C ILE A 21 -10.43 -4.15 18.71
N HIS A 22 -11.35 -3.97 17.76
CA HIS A 22 -11.37 -4.76 16.53
C HIS A 22 -10.67 -4.03 15.39
N PRO A 23 -9.64 -4.61 14.75
CA PRO A 23 -9.04 -4.01 13.57
C PRO A 23 -10.05 -4.05 12.41
N VAL A 24 -10.32 -2.88 11.81
CA VAL A 24 -11.30 -2.73 10.72
C VAL A 24 -10.68 -2.29 9.40
N ALA A 25 -9.49 -1.70 9.43
CA ALA A 25 -8.70 -1.38 8.25
C ALA A 25 -7.22 -1.32 8.62
N TRP A 26 -6.36 -1.43 7.61
CA TRP A 26 -4.93 -1.19 7.77
C TRP A 26 -4.31 -0.74 6.45
N ALA A 27 -3.15 -0.10 6.55
CA ALA A 27 -2.23 0.13 5.45
C ALA A 27 -0.84 -0.35 5.90
N ALA A 28 -0.06 -0.89 4.96
CA ALA A 28 1.27 -1.39 5.22
C ALA A 28 2.24 -0.93 4.13
N SER A 29 3.51 -0.79 4.52
CA SER A 29 4.61 -0.43 3.62
C SER A 29 5.87 -1.19 4.02
N HIS A 30 6.62 -1.61 3.00
CA HIS A 30 7.98 -2.12 3.09
C HIS A 30 8.74 -1.71 1.81
N THR A 31 10.02 -2.05 1.74
CA THR A 31 10.82 -1.87 0.51
C THR A 31 10.77 -3.14 -0.32
N TRP A 32 10.52 -3.04 -1.62
CA TRP A 32 10.54 -4.13 -2.58
C TRP A 32 11.24 -3.68 -3.86
N ARG A 33 12.31 -4.38 -4.27
CA ARG A 33 13.16 -4.03 -5.41
C ARG A 33 13.63 -2.57 -5.37
N GLY A 34 13.96 -2.07 -4.17
CA GLY A 34 14.38 -0.68 -3.93
C GLY A 34 13.28 0.39 -3.96
N MET A 35 12.01 0.00 -4.16
CA MET A 35 10.85 0.90 -4.12
C MET A 35 10.09 0.72 -2.81
N GLN A 36 9.43 1.77 -2.31
CA GLN A 36 8.44 1.62 -1.23
C GLN A 36 7.16 0.99 -1.79
N THR A 37 6.42 0.27 -0.95
CA THR A 37 5.13 -0.34 -1.32
C THR A 37 3.97 0.32 -0.59
N LEU A 38 2.77 0.26 -1.17
CA LEU A 38 1.54 0.54 -0.41
C LEU A 38 0.52 -0.58 -0.60
N GLU A 39 0.25 -1.25 0.50
CA GLU A 39 -0.80 -2.24 0.63
C GLU A 39 -1.84 -1.78 1.63
N GLY A 40 -3.04 -2.33 1.53
CA GLY A 40 -4.04 -2.07 2.54
C GLY A 40 -5.32 -2.85 2.34
N PHE A 41 -6.10 -2.84 3.41
CA PHE A 41 -7.35 -3.56 3.50
C PHE A 41 -8.36 -2.72 4.27
N THR A 42 -9.64 -2.91 3.94
CA THR A 42 -10.75 -2.41 4.73
C THR A 42 -11.83 -3.47 4.79
N ARG A 43 -12.27 -3.81 6.00
CA ARG A 43 -13.34 -4.77 6.26
C ARG A 43 -14.59 -4.35 5.50
N HIS A 44 -15.32 -5.32 4.94
CA HIS A 44 -16.40 -5.06 3.98
C HIS A 44 -17.45 -4.05 4.47
N SER A 45 -17.91 -4.17 5.72
CA SER A 45 -18.89 -3.27 6.35
C SER A 45 -18.39 -1.84 6.61
N PHE A 46 -17.08 -1.60 6.48
CA PHE A 46 -16.41 -0.31 6.68
C PHE A 46 -15.86 0.29 5.38
N ARG A 47 -16.08 -0.36 4.23
CA ARG A 47 -15.64 0.16 2.92
C ARG A 47 -16.30 1.49 2.60
N ARG A 48 -15.66 2.27 1.71
CA ARG A 48 -16.09 3.62 1.27
C ARG A 48 -16.14 4.69 2.38
N ARG A 49 -15.58 4.40 3.56
CA ARG A 49 -15.41 5.38 4.66
C ARG A 49 -14.03 6.04 4.71
N GLY A 50 -13.19 5.81 3.71
CA GLY A 50 -11.85 6.39 3.64
C GLY A 50 -10.82 5.81 4.61
N LEU A 51 -11.09 4.70 5.30
CA LEU A 51 -10.22 4.18 6.36
C LEU A 51 -8.83 3.74 5.88
N GLN A 52 -8.73 3.11 4.70
CA GLN A 52 -7.44 2.76 4.12
C GLN A 52 -6.62 4.02 3.77
N ARG A 53 -7.28 5.09 3.29
CA ARG A 53 -6.62 6.38 3.05
C ARG A 53 -6.10 6.97 4.36
N PHE A 54 -6.93 6.97 5.40
CA PHE A 54 -6.53 7.43 6.72
C PHE A 54 -5.29 6.69 7.25
N ALA A 55 -5.26 5.35 7.16
CA ALA A 55 -4.11 4.56 7.55
C ALA A 55 -2.85 4.89 6.72
N ALA A 56 -2.99 5.02 5.40
CA ALA A 56 -1.88 5.38 4.51
C ALA A 56 -1.34 6.79 4.80
N THR A 57 -2.21 7.76 5.10
CA THR A 57 -1.78 9.10 5.54
C THR A 57 -1.04 9.04 6.88
N GLY A 58 -1.41 8.14 7.78
CA GLY A 58 -0.64 7.87 9.01
C GLY A 58 0.80 7.42 8.72
N LEU A 59 0.99 6.53 7.73
CA LEU A 59 2.33 6.11 7.29
C LEU A 59 3.15 7.27 6.69
N ILE A 60 2.52 8.16 5.93
CA ILE A 60 3.15 9.38 5.40
C ILE A 60 3.57 10.31 6.55
N ALA A 61 2.64 10.58 7.48
CA ALA A 61 2.89 11.47 8.62
C ALA A 61 4.00 10.93 9.55
N ALA A 62 4.14 9.61 9.66
CA ALA A 62 5.20 8.95 10.41
C ALA A 62 6.56 8.92 9.68
N GLY A 63 6.64 9.44 8.44
CA GLY A 63 7.86 9.43 7.63
C GLY A 63 8.22 8.05 7.06
N VAL A 64 7.31 7.08 7.12
CA VAL A 64 7.50 5.74 6.54
C VAL A 64 7.37 5.80 5.03
N LEU A 65 6.38 6.56 4.55
CA LEU A 65 6.15 6.79 3.13
C LEU A 65 6.63 8.19 2.74
N ASP A 66 7.38 8.25 1.65
CA ASP A 66 7.90 9.49 1.09
C ASP A 66 7.22 9.76 -0.26
N LEU A 67 6.43 10.83 -0.35
CA LEU A 67 5.67 11.17 -1.55
C LEU A 67 6.56 11.47 -2.79
N THR A 68 7.86 11.75 -2.57
CA THR A 68 8.83 12.02 -3.63
C THR A 68 9.47 10.77 -4.22
N LYS A 69 9.36 9.62 -3.54
CA LYS A 69 9.94 8.35 -3.98
C LYS A 69 8.96 7.52 -4.79
N THR A 70 9.49 6.72 -5.70
CA THR A 70 8.70 5.75 -6.48
C THR A 70 7.99 4.76 -5.56
N LEU A 71 6.68 4.60 -5.80
CA LEU A 71 5.82 3.68 -5.06
C LEU A 71 5.40 2.51 -5.96
N ALA A 72 5.73 1.29 -5.55
CA ALA A 72 5.23 0.07 -6.15
C ALA A 72 3.84 -0.28 -5.57
N VAL A 73 2.90 -0.60 -6.44
CA VAL A 73 1.57 -1.10 -6.06
C VAL A 73 1.23 -2.38 -6.81
N PHE A 74 0.51 -3.28 -6.15
CA PHE A 74 0.21 -4.63 -6.68
C PHE A 74 -1.28 -4.83 -7.00
N SER A 75 -2.04 -3.74 -7.04
CA SER A 75 -3.46 -3.75 -7.37
C SER A 75 -3.86 -2.46 -8.09
N PRO A 76 -4.65 -2.53 -9.17
CA PRO A 76 -5.18 -1.35 -9.85
C PRO A 76 -5.99 -0.42 -8.92
N HIS A 77 -6.66 -0.98 -7.91
CA HIS A 77 -7.40 -0.17 -6.94
C HIS A 77 -6.47 0.69 -6.07
N CYS A 78 -5.26 0.22 -5.79
CA CYS A 78 -4.26 1.02 -5.06
C CYS A 78 -3.78 2.21 -5.90
N CYS A 79 -3.72 2.12 -7.23
CA CYS A 79 -3.28 3.24 -8.08
C CYS A 79 -4.13 4.50 -7.90
N SER A 80 -5.46 4.35 -7.81
CA SER A 80 -6.37 5.50 -7.60
C SER A 80 -6.18 6.10 -6.20
N LEU A 81 -6.00 5.25 -5.19
CA LEU A 81 -5.73 5.68 -3.82
C LEU A 81 -4.41 6.46 -3.73
N THR A 82 -3.33 5.94 -4.29
CA THR A 82 -1.98 6.55 -4.19
C THR A 82 -1.89 7.87 -4.92
N ARG A 83 -2.50 7.98 -6.10
CA ARG A 83 -2.64 9.28 -6.78
C ARG A 83 -3.40 10.30 -5.93
N SER A 84 -4.47 9.87 -5.26
CA SER A 84 -5.23 10.76 -4.36
C SER A 84 -4.48 11.16 -3.08
N LEU A 85 -3.39 10.44 -2.74
CA LEU A 85 -2.51 10.75 -1.61
C LEU A 85 -1.36 11.69 -2.00
N GLY A 86 -1.21 12.00 -3.29
CA GLY A 86 -0.18 12.94 -3.78
C GLY A 86 1.14 12.29 -4.22
N PHE A 87 1.20 10.96 -4.38
CA PHE A 87 2.39 10.32 -4.97
C PHE A 87 2.56 10.73 -6.43
N SER A 88 3.74 11.21 -6.78
CA SER A 88 4.08 11.66 -8.14
C SER A 88 4.56 10.52 -9.05
N SER A 89 5.10 9.44 -8.46
CA SER A 89 5.64 8.28 -9.19
C SER A 89 5.04 6.99 -8.62
N VAL A 90 4.12 6.37 -9.36
CA VAL A 90 3.43 5.14 -8.97
C VAL A 90 3.57 4.12 -10.10
N VAL A 91 4.08 2.93 -9.76
CA VAL A 91 4.32 1.83 -10.69
C VAL A 91 3.44 0.65 -10.30
N LEU A 92 2.57 0.21 -11.21
CA LEU A 92 1.74 -0.97 -11.02
C LEU A 92 2.51 -2.22 -11.43
N PHE A 93 2.56 -3.21 -10.54
CA PHE A 93 3.08 -4.53 -10.83
C PHE A 93 1.95 -5.55 -10.82
N LEU A 94 1.93 -6.43 -11.84
CA LEU A 94 1.04 -7.59 -11.88
C LEU A 94 1.88 -8.87 -11.88
N HIS A 95 1.49 -9.81 -11.02
CA HIS A 95 2.08 -11.13 -11.01
C HIS A 95 1.47 -12.00 -12.11
N ARG A 96 2.28 -12.39 -13.09
CA ARG A 96 1.88 -13.21 -14.24
C ARG A 96 2.93 -14.28 -14.48
N ASN A 97 2.50 -15.52 -14.69
CA ASN A 97 3.39 -16.66 -15.00
C ASN A 97 4.55 -16.84 -14.01
N GLY A 98 4.35 -16.50 -12.73
CA GLY A 98 5.39 -16.64 -11.70
C GLY A 98 6.38 -15.49 -11.59
N ASP A 99 6.16 -14.37 -12.30
CA ASP A 99 7.00 -13.17 -12.18
C ASP A 99 6.17 -11.88 -12.07
N TRP A 100 6.78 -10.86 -11.49
CA TRP A 100 6.23 -9.52 -11.35
C TRP A 100 6.60 -8.68 -12.58
N THR A 101 5.57 -8.31 -13.32
CA THR A 101 5.70 -7.46 -14.52
C THR A 101 5.17 -6.06 -14.24
N GLU A 102 5.98 -5.06 -14.54
CA GLU A 102 5.54 -3.66 -14.55
C GLU A 102 4.47 -3.47 -15.62
N VAL A 103 3.43 -2.72 -15.26
CA VAL A 103 2.37 -2.30 -16.17
C VAL A 103 2.42 -0.79 -16.26
N HIS A 104 2.82 -0.30 -17.44
CA HIS A 104 2.69 1.12 -17.75
C HIS A 104 1.20 1.47 -17.80
N THR A 105 0.78 2.38 -16.92
CA THR A 105 -0.59 2.92 -16.86
C THR A 105 -0.67 4.31 -17.44
#